data_AF-A0A428NYU3-F1
#
_entry.id   AF-A0A428NYU3-F1
#
_cell.length_a   1.000
_cell.length_b   1.000
_cell.length_c   1.000
_cell.angle_alpha   90.00
_cell.angle_beta   90.00
_cell.angle_gamma   90.00
#
_symmetry.space_group_name_H-M   'P 1'
#
loop_
_entity.id
_entity.type
_entity.pdbx_description
1 polymer ?
#
loop_
_entity_poly.entity_id
_entity_poly.type
_entity_poly.pdbx_seq_one_letter_code
_entity_poly.pdbx_strand_id
1 'polypeptide(L)'
;MNFSIQDSYNLGWKIACVIKGISPLSILKTYDEECGLTTKQLIAFDKALSEQAPLGGNFSVKGTRQGLQDGLPFTSTTAVEYEAGPFVAKGGSSITSKQDLVPGIIMGRRIHSRTVEKHANGEPHDFGKSFPSDGRYRIVIFAGDVSRPEQLRRVEPLSQVLELHEAFLRRFDRQVIAPQDVFETLVVHTASRDEVEITDLPAFLFKNDDPVN
;
A
#
# COMPACT_ATOMS: atom_id res chain seq x y z
N MET A 1 16.00 -7.78 -14.65
CA MET A 1 16.50 -6.82 -13.62
C MET A 1 15.38 -6.28 -12.74
N ASN A 2 14.35 -5.63 -13.29
CA ASN A 2 13.25 -5.03 -12.49
C ASN A 2 12.57 -6.02 -11.54
N PHE A 3 12.20 -7.21 -12.01
CA PHE A 3 11.57 -8.26 -11.18
C PHE A 3 12.48 -8.71 -10.03
N SER A 4 13.77 -8.94 -10.29
CA SER A 4 14.73 -9.33 -9.23
C SER A 4 14.90 -8.29 -8.13
N ILE A 5 14.79 -7.00 -8.47
CA ILE A 5 14.79 -5.91 -7.48
C ILE A 5 13.49 -5.97 -6.65
N GLN A 6 12.34 -6.22 -7.28
CA GLN A 6 11.07 -6.39 -6.58
C GLN A 6 11.05 -7.60 -5.64
N ASP A 7 11.70 -8.71 -6.03
CA ASP A 7 11.83 -9.88 -5.18
C ASP A 7 12.62 -9.55 -3.90
N SER A 8 13.74 -8.83 -4.07
CA SER A 8 14.56 -8.36 -2.95
C SER A 8 13.79 -7.37 -2.07
N TYR A 9 13.00 -6.49 -2.68
CA TYR A 9 12.14 -5.54 -1.99
C TYR A 9 11.06 -6.23 -1.15
N ASN A 10 10.42 -7.27 -1.71
CA ASN A 10 9.43 -8.09 -1.01
C ASN A 10 10.05 -8.85 0.17
N LEU A 11 11.22 -9.45 -0.01
CA LEU A 11 11.86 -10.24 1.03
C LEU A 11 12.48 -9.37 2.15
N GLY A 12 13.03 -8.21 1.80
CA GLY A 12 13.80 -7.36 2.70
C GLY A 12 13.04 -6.93 3.96
N TRP A 13 11.81 -6.43 3.81
CA TRP A 13 11.01 -6.01 4.96
C TRP A 13 10.60 -7.19 5.84
N LYS A 14 10.33 -8.36 5.25
CA LYS A 14 9.95 -9.58 5.99
C LYS A 14 11.09 -10.05 6.89
N ILE A 15 12.32 -10.09 6.37
CA ILE A 15 13.52 -10.41 7.15
C ILE A 15 13.71 -9.39 8.28
N ALA A 16 13.58 -8.10 7.98
CA ALA A 16 13.72 -7.05 8.99
C ALA A 16 12.70 -7.19 10.13
N CYS A 17 11.43 -7.48 9.82
CA CYS A 17 10.39 -7.70 10.84
C CYS A 17 10.69 -8.93 11.71
N VAL A 18 11.21 -10.02 11.13
CA VAL A 18 11.59 -11.23 11.90
C VAL A 18 12.77 -10.95 12.82
N ILE A 19 13.84 -10.33 12.31
CA ILE A 19 15.04 -10.01 13.10
C ILE A 19 14.72 -9.06 14.25
N LYS A 20 13.86 -8.07 14.01
CA LYS A 20 13.39 -7.15 15.05
C LYS A 20 12.43 -7.80 16.04
N GLY A 21 11.92 -9.01 15.78
CA GLY A 21 10.93 -9.68 16.63
C GLY A 21 9.50 -9.16 16.46
N ILE A 22 9.24 -8.30 15.48
CA ILE A 22 7.92 -7.73 15.15
C ILE A 22 6.98 -8.82 14.61
N SER A 23 7.52 -9.82 13.90
CA SER A 23 6.75 -10.86 13.24
C SER A 23 7.39 -12.24 13.38
N PRO A 24 6.59 -13.33 13.39
CA PRO A 24 7.12 -14.68 13.49
C PRO A 24 7.86 -15.11 12.21
N LEU A 25 8.80 -16.05 12.33
CA LEU A 25 9.56 -16.60 11.20
C LEU A 25 8.69 -17.13 10.04
N SER A 26 7.46 -17.56 10.35
CA SER A 26 6.52 -18.09 9.36
C SER A 26 6.18 -17.10 8.26
N ILE A 27 6.32 -15.78 8.46
CA ILE A 27 6.06 -14.80 7.40
C ILE A 27 7.01 -14.95 6.21
N LEU A 28 8.21 -15.49 6.41
CA LEU A 28 9.17 -15.69 5.32
C LEU A 28 8.67 -16.70 4.29
N LYS A 29 7.77 -17.62 4.66
CA LYS A 29 7.18 -18.58 3.72
C LYS A 29 6.34 -17.90 2.64
N THR A 30 5.73 -16.76 2.96
CA THR A 30 4.93 -16.00 2.00
C THR A 30 5.74 -15.46 0.83
N TYR A 31 7.06 -15.27 0.99
CA TYR A 31 7.93 -14.83 -0.11
C TYR A 31 7.92 -15.83 -1.26
N ASP A 32 8.02 -17.13 -0.96
CA ASP A 32 8.06 -18.17 -1.99
C ASP A 32 6.72 -18.25 -2.75
N GLU A 33 5.61 -18.14 -2.02
CA GLU A 33 4.26 -18.14 -2.60
C GLU A 33 4.03 -16.91 -3.50
N GLU A 34 4.40 -15.72 -3.02
CA GLU A 34 4.24 -14.44 -3.73
C GLU A 34 5.18 -14.31 -4.95
N CYS A 35 6.46 -14.70 -4.79
CA CYS A 35 7.47 -14.65 -5.84
C CYS A 35 7.23 -15.73 -6.90
N GLY A 36 6.84 -16.94 -6.48
CA GLY A 36 6.52 -18.04 -7.39
C GLY A 36 5.37 -17.69 -8.34
N LEU A 37 4.35 -16.98 -7.86
CA LEU A 37 3.26 -16.46 -8.71
C LEU A 37 3.79 -15.45 -9.74
N THR A 38 4.54 -14.46 -9.26
CA THR A 38 5.08 -13.38 -10.10
C THR A 38 6.02 -13.92 -11.18
N THR A 39 6.85 -14.91 -10.83
CA THR A 39 7.75 -15.60 -11.76
C THR A 39 6.99 -16.36 -12.85
N LYS A 40 5.90 -17.06 -12.49
CA LYS A 40 5.06 -17.76 -13.46
C LYS A 40 4.41 -16.78 -14.45
N GLN A 41 3.91 -15.64 -13.94
CA GLN A 41 3.37 -14.58 -14.78
C GLN A 41 4.44 -14.03 -15.73
N LEU A 42 5.68 -13.86 -15.26
CA LEU A 42 6.80 -13.38 -16.06
C LEU A 42 7.18 -14.35 -17.19
N ILE A 43 7.27 -15.65 -16.88
CA ILE A 43 7.55 -16.68 -17.88
C ILE A 43 6.43 -16.73 -18.93
N ALA A 44 5.17 -16.67 -18.50
CA ALA A 44 4.04 -16.67 -19.43
C ALA A 44 4.05 -15.45 -20.35
N PHE A 45 4.35 -14.27 -19.80
CA PHE A 45 4.50 -13.03 -20.57
C PHE A 45 5.66 -13.11 -21.57
N ASP A 46 6.85 -13.55 -21.14
CA ASP A 46 8.04 -13.67 -22.00
C ASP A 46 7.82 -14.66 -23.15
N LYS A 47 7.12 -15.78 -22.87
CA LYS A 47 6.71 -16.75 -23.90
C LYS A 47 5.76 -16.11 -24.92
N ALA A 48 4.72 -15.42 -24.46
CA ALA A 48 3.76 -14.76 -25.34
C ALA A 48 4.42 -13.67 -26.21
N LEU A 49 5.35 -12.90 -25.64
CA LEU A 49 6.10 -11.88 -26.37
C LEU A 49 7.02 -12.51 -27.42
N SER A 50 7.70 -13.61 -27.08
CA SER A 50 8.57 -14.34 -28.01
C SER A 50 7.81 -14.93 -29.20
N GLU A 51 6.58 -15.40 -29.00
CA GLU A 51 5.70 -15.88 -30.07
C GLU A 51 5.25 -14.75 -31.01
N GLN A 52 5.06 -13.53 -30.48
CA GLN A 52 4.63 -12.35 -31.25
C GLN A 52 5.78 -11.62 -31.97
N ALA A 53 7.01 -11.81 -31.52
CA ALA A 53 8.20 -11.19 -32.09
C ALA A 53 9.35 -12.21 -32.25
N PRO A 54 9.20 -13.23 -33.12
CA PRO A 54 10.25 -14.22 -33.34
C PRO A 54 11.52 -13.55 -33.90
N LEU A 55 12.67 -13.92 -33.34
CA LEU A 55 13.99 -13.49 -33.80
C LEU A 55 14.13 -13.77 -35.31
N GLY A 56 14.22 -12.70 -36.12
CA GLY A 56 14.37 -12.77 -37.59
C GLY A 56 13.10 -12.56 -38.42
N GLY A 57 11.93 -12.34 -37.80
CA GLY A 57 10.68 -12.02 -38.51
C GLY A 57 10.44 -10.52 -38.75
N ASN A 58 9.80 -10.15 -39.86
CA ASN A 58 9.42 -8.77 -40.15
C ASN A 58 8.49 -8.21 -39.05
N PHE A 59 8.99 -7.22 -38.31
CA PHE A 59 8.31 -6.56 -37.20
C PHE A 59 7.09 -5.77 -37.70
N SER A 60 5.87 -6.22 -37.37
CA SER A 60 4.62 -5.56 -37.80
C SER A 60 4.17 -4.49 -36.81
N VAL A 61 4.42 -3.22 -37.15
CA VAL A 61 4.24 -2.03 -36.29
C VAL A 61 2.82 -1.86 -35.68
N LYS A 62 1.76 -2.36 -36.32
CA LYS A 62 0.37 -2.20 -35.83
C LYS A 62 -0.03 -3.19 -34.72
N GLY A 63 0.36 -4.46 -34.82
CA GLY A 63 0.10 -5.46 -33.77
C GLY A 63 1.01 -5.26 -32.55
N THR A 64 2.24 -4.83 -32.81
CA THR A 64 3.24 -4.63 -31.76
C THR A 64 2.95 -3.43 -30.87
N ARG A 65 2.36 -2.33 -31.37
CA ARG A 65 2.05 -1.16 -30.52
C ARG A 65 0.99 -1.47 -29.45
N GLN A 66 -0.05 -2.20 -29.82
CA GLN A 66 -1.12 -2.62 -28.90
C GLN A 66 -0.59 -3.64 -27.90
N GLY A 67 0.09 -4.70 -28.36
CA GLY A 67 0.70 -5.71 -27.47
C GLY A 67 1.77 -5.13 -26.54
N LEU A 68 2.53 -4.12 -26.99
CA LEU A 68 3.46 -3.41 -26.14
C LEU A 68 2.72 -2.56 -25.10
N GLN A 69 1.67 -1.83 -25.48
CA GLN A 69 0.84 -1.05 -24.54
C GLN A 69 0.17 -1.94 -23.48
N ASP A 70 -0.34 -3.09 -23.89
CA ASP A 70 -0.95 -4.06 -22.98
C ASP A 70 0.09 -4.74 -22.07
N GLY A 71 1.33 -4.88 -22.55
CA GLY A 71 2.47 -5.41 -21.78
C GLY A 71 3.23 -4.38 -20.93
N LEU A 72 3.03 -3.07 -21.14
CA LEU A 72 3.71 -2.01 -20.41
C LEU A 72 3.48 -2.10 -18.89
N PRO A 73 2.25 -2.31 -18.39
CA PRO A 73 2.01 -2.45 -16.95
C PRO A 73 2.75 -3.65 -16.34
N PHE A 74 2.90 -4.74 -17.08
CA PHE A 74 3.59 -5.94 -16.60
C PHE A 74 5.12 -5.77 -16.63
N THR A 75 5.68 -5.27 -17.73
CA THR A 75 7.13 -4.98 -17.87
C THR A 75 7.62 -3.90 -16.91
N SER A 76 6.76 -2.94 -16.55
CA SER A 76 7.01 -1.94 -15.51
C SER A 76 6.79 -2.46 -14.09
N THR A 77 6.44 -3.75 -13.91
CA THR A 77 6.13 -4.39 -12.61
C THR A 77 4.95 -3.76 -11.87
N THR A 78 4.14 -2.95 -12.56
CA THR A 78 3.04 -2.19 -11.93
C THR A 78 1.71 -2.94 -11.89
N ALA A 79 1.57 -4.01 -12.67
CA ALA A 79 0.38 -4.84 -12.75
C ALA A 79 0.42 -6.11 -11.88
N VAL A 80 1.48 -6.30 -11.07
CA VAL A 80 1.57 -7.44 -10.15
C VAL A 80 0.41 -7.36 -9.15
N GLU A 81 -0.31 -8.46 -9.02
CA GLU A 81 -1.39 -8.65 -8.07
C GLU A 81 -1.13 -9.94 -7.30
N TYR A 82 -0.97 -9.83 -5.99
CA TYR A 82 -0.79 -10.97 -5.11
C TYR A 82 -2.11 -11.70 -4.84
N GLU A 83 -2.02 -13.01 -4.62
CA GLU A 83 -3.16 -13.84 -4.23
C GLU A 83 -3.59 -13.66 -2.78
N ALA A 84 -4.76 -14.19 -2.44
CA ALA A 84 -5.29 -14.12 -1.07
C ALA A 84 -4.33 -14.85 -0.13
N GLY A 85 -4.04 -14.21 1.01
CA GLY A 85 -3.04 -14.74 1.94
C GLY A 85 -2.96 -13.93 3.22
N PRO A 86 -1.93 -14.17 4.06
CA PRO A 86 -1.78 -13.51 5.35
C PRO A 86 -1.70 -11.98 5.27
N PHE A 87 -1.19 -11.43 4.16
CA PHE A 87 -1.02 -10.00 3.94
C PHE A 87 -2.01 -9.39 2.94
N VAL A 88 -2.84 -10.22 2.28
CA VAL A 88 -3.74 -9.78 1.22
C VAL A 88 -5.16 -10.28 1.54
N ALA A 89 -5.98 -9.36 2.05
CA ALA A 89 -7.34 -9.63 2.47
C ALA A 89 -8.32 -9.57 1.28
N LYS A 90 -8.32 -10.59 0.41
CA LYS A 90 -9.27 -10.75 -0.70
C LYS A 90 -9.99 -12.10 -0.62
N GLY A 91 -10.98 -12.35 -1.48
CA GLY A 91 -11.75 -13.59 -1.43
C GLY A 91 -10.85 -14.83 -1.36
N GLY A 92 -11.02 -15.66 -0.34
CA GLY A 92 -10.17 -16.83 -0.06
C GLY A 92 -9.23 -16.70 1.15
N SER A 93 -9.05 -15.51 1.73
CA SER A 93 -8.34 -15.33 3.01
C SER A 93 -9.26 -15.38 4.23
N SER A 94 -8.67 -15.56 5.42
CA SER A 94 -9.40 -15.56 6.71
C SER A 94 -10.16 -14.26 6.99
N ILE A 95 -9.64 -13.14 6.47
CA ILE A 95 -10.25 -11.81 6.52
C ILE A 95 -10.47 -11.35 5.08
N THR A 96 -11.68 -10.92 4.74
CA THR A 96 -12.01 -10.39 3.41
C THR A 96 -12.31 -8.90 3.49
N SER A 97 -11.61 -8.09 2.70
CA SER A 97 -11.84 -6.65 2.61
C SER A 97 -13.13 -6.30 1.86
N LYS A 98 -13.72 -5.15 2.20
CA LYS A 98 -14.82 -4.54 1.47
C LYS A 98 -14.29 -3.70 0.30
N GLN A 99 -13.91 -4.37 -0.79
CA GLN A 99 -13.27 -3.77 -1.97
C GLN A 99 -14.14 -2.69 -2.64
N ASP A 100 -15.46 -2.81 -2.49
CA ASP A 100 -16.47 -1.87 -2.98
C ASP A 100 -16.33 -0.45 -2.39
N LEU A 101 -15.74 -0.31 -1.20
CA LEU A 101 -15.50 0.99 -0.57
C LEU A 101 -14.32 1.75 -1.20
N VAL A 102 -13.40 1.05 -1.85
CA VAL A 102 -12.16 1.61 -2.42
C VAL A 102 -11.85 1.01 -3.79
N PRO A 103 -12.71 1.20 -4.81
CA PRO A 103 -12.56 0.54 -6.12
C PRO A 103 -11.26 0.89 -6.85
N GLY A 104 -10.64 2.03 -6.53
CA GLY A 104 -9.35 2.45 -7.11
C GLY A 104 -8.12 1.83 -6.45
N ILE A 105 -8.26 1.14 -5.32
CA ILE A 105 -7.17 0.50 -4.57
C ILE A 105 -7.45 -1.00 -4.52
N ILE A 106 -6.98 -1.72 -5.53
CA ILE A 106 -7.19 -3.16 -5.67
C ILE A 106 -6.31 -3.89 -4.64
N MET A 107 -6.91 -4.73 -3.78
CA MET A 107 -6.17 -5.53 -2.81
C MET A 107 -5.12 -6.41 -3.50
N GLY A 108 -3.92 -6.48 -2.93
CA GLY A 108 -2.81 -7.27 -3.48
C GLY A 108 -2.04 -6.56 -4.60
N ARG A 109 -2.48 -5.39 -5.08
CA ARG A 109 -1.71 -4.53 -5.97
C ARG A 109 -1.03 -3.41 -5.20
N ARG A 110 0.00 -2.82 -5.81
CA ARG A 110 0.59 -1.57 -5.32
C ARG A 110 -0.45 -0.44 -5.28
N ILE A 111 -0.30 0.47 -4.33
CA ILE A 111 -1.08 1.70 -4.29
C ILE A 111 -0.61 2.62 -5.41
N HIS A 112 -1.56 3.21 -6.15
CA HIS A 112 -1.26 4.17 -7.19
C HIS A 112 -1.11 5.56 -6.60
N SER A 113 0.01 6.22 -6.89
CA SER A 113 0.20 7.58 -6.41
C SER A 113 -0.76 8.57 -7.08
N ARG A 114 -1.19 9.56 -6.31
CA ARG A 114 -1.99 10.71 -6.73
C ARG A 114 -1.44 11.96 -6.05
N THR A 115 -1.58 13.11 -6.70
CA THR A 115 -1.29 14.39 -6.07
C THR A 115 -2.40 14.70 -5.08
N VAL A 116 -2.02 14.99 -3.84
CA VAL A 116 -2.88 15.47 -2.76
C VAL A 116 -2.39 16.84 -2.33
N GLU A 117 -3.19 17.55 -1.56
CA GLU A 117 -2.80 18.84 -0.99
C GLU A 117 -2.47 18.65 0.49
N LYS A 118 -1.35 19.20 0.94
CA LYS A 118 -1.00 19.22 2.37
C LYS A 118 -1.92 20.20 3.09
N HIS A 119 -2.65 19.74 4.11
CA HIS A 119 -3.56 20.60 4.87
C HIS A 119 -2.85 21.80 5.50
N ALA A 120 -1.66 21.57 6.07
CA ALA A 120 -0.90 22.58 6.81
C ALA A 120 -0.53 23.81 5.97
N ASN A 121 -0.11 23.63 4.72
CA ASN A 121 0.45 24.72 3.91
C ASN A 121 -0.16 24.86 2.50
N GLY A 122 -1.06 23.96 2.10
CA GLY A 122 -1.68 23.96 0.77
C GLY A 122 -0.77 23.49 -0.37
N GLU A 123 0.42 22.96 -0.06
CA GLU A 123 1.35 22.54 -1.11
C GLU A 123 0.90 21.23 -1.77
N PRO A 124 1.01 21.11 -3.11
CA PRO A 124 0.77 19.86 -3.79
C PRO A 124 1.85 18.84 -3.42
N HIS A 125 1.42 17.68 -2.96
CA HIS A 125 2.27 16.58 -2.53
C HIS A 125 1.93 15.30 -3.29
N ASP A 126 2.97 14.58 -3.73
CA ASP A 126 2.82 13.29 -4.38
C ASP A 126 2.60 12.20 -3.32
N PHE A 127 1.38 11.70 -3.17
CA PHE A 127 0.99 10.85 -2.04
C PHE A 127 1.83 9.57 -1.90
N GLY A 128 2.34 9.04 -3.02
CA GLY A 128 3.26 7.91 -3.07
C GLY A 128 4.57 8.16 -2.30
N LYS A 129 5.00 9.42 -2.17
CA LYS A 129 6.16 9.80 -1.35
C LYS A 129 5.90 9.66 0.16
N SER A 130 4.63 9.55 0.58
CA SER A 130 4.27 9.26 1.97
C SER A 130 4.44 7.78 2.35
N PHE A 131 4.94 6.94 1.42
CA PHE A 131 5.22 5.52 1.63
C PHE A 131 6.72 5.21 1.48
N PRO A 132 7.61 5.82 2.29
CA PRO A 132 9.03 5.48 2.25
C PRO A 132 9.23 4.02 2.68
N SER A 133 10.24 3.37 2.10
CA SER A 133 10.59 1.97 2.36
C SER A 133 11.35 1.79 3.68
N ASP A 134 10.74 2.22 4.79
CA ASP A 134 11.32 2.21 6.14
C ASP A 134 10.95 0.97 6.97
N GLY A 135 10.17 0.06 6.38
CA GLY A 135 9.71 -1.18 7.03
C GLY A 135 8.50 -0.99 7.95
N ARG A 136 7.93 0.22 8.05
CA ARG A 136 6.68 0.46 8.78
C ARG A 136 5.47 0.19 7.88
N TYR A 137 4.41 -0.37 8.46
CA TYR A 137 3.11 -0.46 7.83
C TYR A 137 2.42 0.90 7.83
N ARG A 138 1.62 1.18 6.80
CA ARG A 138 0.84 2.40 6.69
C ARG A 138 -0.64 2.13 6.90
N ILE A 139 -1.27 2.91 7.76
CA ILE A 139 -2.71 2.94 7.96
C ILE A 139 -3.23 4.20 7.30
N VAL A 140 -3.84 4.05 6.13
CA VAL A 140 -4.40 5.20 5.40
C VAL A 140 -5.87 5.34 5.73
N ILE A 141 -6.24 6.46 6.35
CA ILE A 141 -7.61 6.79 6.73
C ILE A 141 -8.17 7.77 5.70
N PHE A 142 -9.06 7.29 4.84
CA PHE A 142 -9.87 8.14 3.96
C PHE A 142 -11.06 8.68 4.75
N ALA A 143 -10.86 9.84 5.39
CA ALA A 143 -11.78 10.45 6.35
C ALA A 143 -13.01 11.11 5.71
N GLY A 144 -13.06 11.21 4.36
CA GLY A 144 -14.17 11.84 3.65
C GLY A 144 -14.25 13.35 3.91
N ASP A 145 -15.45 13.91 3.86
CA ASP A 145 -15.67 15.34 4.06
C ASP A 145 -15.82 15.67 5.54
N VAL A 146 -14.71 16.02 6.20
CA VAL A 146 -14.63 16.27 7.65
C VAL A 146 -15.23 17.60 8.09
N SER A 147 -15.59 18.51 7.17
CA SER A 147 -16.36 19.72 7.50
C SER A 147 -17.79 19.37 7.92
N ARG A 148 -18.29 18.17 7.58
CA ARG A 148 -19.61 17.68 7.96
C ARG A 148 -19.56 17.04 9.34
N PRO A 149 -20.34 17.54 10.33
CA PRO A 149 -20.34 17.00 11.69
C PRO A 149 -20.68 15.51 11.76
N GLU A 150 -21.57 15.03 10.90
CA GLU A 150 -21.94 13.60 10.84
C GLU A 150 -20.77 12.71 10.42
N GLN A 151 -19.94 13.18 9.49
CA GLN A 151 -18.77 12.44 9.04
C GLN A 151 -17.65 12.48 10.07
N LEU A 152 -17.43 13.64 10.71
CA LEU A 152 -16.44 13.78 11.78
C LEU A 152 -16.74 12.82 12.94
N ARG A 153 -18.00 12.71 13.36
CA ARG A 153 -18.48 11.74 14.37
C ARG A 153 -18.24 10.27 14.00
N ARG A 154 -18.05 9.93 12.71
CA ARG A 154 -17.69 8.58 12.26
C ARG A 154 -16.18 8.32 12.35
N VAL A 155 -15.37 9.37 12.26
CA VAL A 155 -13.91 9.30 12.33
C VAL A 155 -13.44 9.32 13.78
N GLU A 156 -14.11 10.04 14.68
CA GLU A 156 -13.79 10.11 16.10
C GLU A 156 -13.62 8.74 16.80
N PRO A 157 -14.53 7.75 16.62
CA PRO A 157 -14.37 6.44 17.26
C PRO A 157 -13.16 5.67 16.75
N LEU A 158 -12.68 5.96 15.53
CA LEU A 158 -11.49 5.32 14.99
C LEU A 158 -10.25 5.66 15.84
N SER A 159 -10.17 6.89 16.38
CA SER A 159 -9.16 7.29 17.39
C SER A 159 -9.14 6.30 18.54
N GLN A 160 -10.32 6.11 19.12
CA GLN A 160 -10.49 5.38 20.36
C GLN A 160 -10.11 3.92 20.11
N VAL A 161 -10.56 3.34 19.00
CA VAL A 161 -10.24 1.97 18.60
C VAL A 161 -8.74 1.79 18.38
N LEU A 162 -8.06 2.74 17.73
CA LEU A 162 -6.61 2.67 17.53
C LEU A 162 -5.85 2.83 18.86
N GLU A 163 -6.38 3.60 19.81
CA GLU A 163 -5.76 3.85 21.11
C GLU A 163 -6.04 2.77 22.18
N LEU A 164 -7.01 1.86 21.95
CA LEU A 164 -7.38 0.79 22.88
C LEU A 164 -6.15 -0.06 23.26
N HIS A 165 -6.09 -0.50 24.52
CA HIS A 165 -4.98 -1.32 25.02
C HIS A 165 -4.90 -2.72 24.39
N GLU A 166 -6.02 -3.24 23.87
CA GLU A 166 -6.04 -4.48 23.07
C GLU A 166 -5.88 -4.23 21.57
N ALA A 167 -5.82 -2.97 21.12
CA ALA A 167 -5.57 -2.65 19.72
C ALA A 167 -4.21 -3.21 19.31
N PHE A 168 -4.10 -3.61 18.03
CA PHE A 168 -2.85 -4.12 17.46
C PHE A 168 -1.65 -3.19 17.72
N LEU A 169 -1.90 -1.89 17.90
CA LEU A 169 -0.88 -0.90 18.26
C LEU A 169 -0.24 -1.20 19.62
N ARG A 170 -0.96 -1.59 20.66
CA ARG A 170 -0.36 -1.81 22.01
C ARG A 170 0.15 -3.23 22.26
N ARG A 171 -0.03 -4.15 21.31
CA ARG A 171 0.42 -5.56 21.43
C ARG A 171 1.96 -5.71 21.49
N PHE A 172 2.69 -4.62 21.22
CA PHE A 172 4.16 -4.56 21.30
C PHE A 172 4.70 -4.20 22.70
N ASP A 173 3.85 -3.99 23.71
CA ASP A 173 4.23 -3.59 25.09
C ASP A 173 5.28 -4.49 25.78
N ARG A 174 5.54 -5.70 25.25
CA ARG A 174 6.57 -6.63 25.77
C ARG A 174 7.92 -6.53 25.07
N GLN A 175 8.05 -5.69 24.04
CA GLN A 175 9.27 -5.48 23.26
C GLN A 175 9.74 -4.03 23.40
N VAL A 176 11.02 -3.76 23.13
CA VAL A 176 11.60 -2.40 23.08
C VAL A 176 11.03 -1.56 21.91
N ILE A 177 10.03 -2.09 21.20
CA ILE A 177 9.52 -1.55 19.94
C ILE A 177 8.22 -0.81 20.23
N ALA A 178 8.22 0.48 19.96
CA ALA A 178 7.02 1.27 20.15
C ALA A 178 6.06 1.07 18.95
N PRO A 179 4.75 1.25 19.14
CA PRO A 179 3.76 1.06 18.06
C PRO A 179 4.07 1.92 16.82
N GLN A 180 4.57 3.14 17.03
CA GLN A 180 4.98 4.08 15.98
C GLN A 180 6.19 3.62 15.15
N ASP A 181 6.98 2.66 15.67
CA ASP A 181 8.11 2.04 14.95
C ASP A 181 7.63 0.94 13.99
N VAL A 182 6.36 0.55 14.08
CA VAL A 182 5.74 -0.50 13.26
C VAL A 182 4.65 0.07 12.37
N PHE A 183 3.83 1.00 12.87
CA PHE A 183 2.70 1.57 12.15
C PHE A 183 2.79 3.09 12.07
N GLU A 184 2.52 3.63 10.90
CA GLU A 184 2.33 5.06 10.68
C GLU A 184 0.94 5.30 10.09
N THR A 185 0.19 6.19 10.73
CA THR A 185 -1.14 6.59 10.27
C THR A 185 -1.04 7.81 9.37
N LEU A 186 -1.72 7.76 8.22
CA LEU A 186 -1.86 8.86 7.27
C LEU A 186 -3.34 9.16 7.10
N VAL A 187 -3.71 10.44 7.13
CA VAL A 187 -5.11 10.87 7.01
C VAL A 187 -5.30 11.63 5.71
N VAL A 188 -6.34 11.29 4.97
CA VAL A 188 -6.73 11.98 3.73
C VAL A 188 -8.22 12.32 3.84
N HIS A 189 -8.57 13.59 3.74
CA HIS A 189 -9.95 14.07 3.70
C HIS A 189 -10.24 14.84 2.42
N THR A 190 -11.51 15.15 2.18
CA THR A 190 -11.99 15.87 0.99
C THR A 190 -12.55 17.25 1.31
N ALA A 191 -12.60 17.64 2.59
CA ALA A 191 -13.00 18.98 3.00
C ALA A 191 -12.01 20.03 2.48
N SER A 192 -12.49 21.24 2.20
CA SER A 192 -11.62 22.37 1.91
C SER A 192 -10.78 22.72 3.14
N ARG A 193 -9.49 23.00 2.95
CA ARG A 193 -8.61 23.42 4.05
C ARG A 193 -9.04 24.74 4.68
N ASP A 194 -9.72 25.60 3.91
CA ASP A 194 -10.22 26.90 4.39
C ASP A 194 -11.47 26.74 5.27
N GLU A 195 -12.12 25.58 5.25
CA GLU A 195 -13.33 25.28 6.02
C GLU A 195 -13.05 24.51 7.32
N VAL A 196 -11.82 24.00 7.48
CA VAL A 196 -11.46 23.06 8.55
C VAL A 196 -10.09 23.43 9.08
N GLU A 197 -10.03 23.84 10.34
CA GLU A 197 -8.76 24.04 11.02
C GLU A 197 -8.17 22.71 11.49
N ILE A 198 -6.84 22.60 11.46
CA ILE A 198 -6.14 21.42 12.02
C ILE A 198 -6.49 21.26 13.51
N THR A 199 -6.68 22.35 14.25
CA THR A 199 -7.03 22.28 15.67
C THR A 199 -8.39 21.66 15.93
N ASP A 200 -9.27 21.61 14.92
CA ASP A 200 -10.64 21.15 15.07
C ASP A 200 -10.81 19.65 14.80
N LEU A 201 -9.82 19.00 14.18
CA LEU A 201 -9.88 17.55 14.01
C LEU A 201 -9.28 16.83 15.22
N PRO A 202 -9.73 15.60 15.52
CA PRO A 202 -9.20 14.82 16.63
C PRO A 202 -7.67 14.72 16.64
N ALA A 203 -7.05 14.94 17.79
CA ALA A 203 -5.60 15.02 17.95
C ALA A 203 -4.82 13.81 17.42
N PHE A 204 -5.43 12.62 17.36
CA PHE A 204 -4.79 11.42 16.80
C PHE A 204 -4.61 11.47 15.27
N LEU A 205 -5.35 12.34 14.57
CA LEU A 205 -5.26 12.50 13.11
C LEU A 205 -3.99 13.25 12.69
N PHE A 206 -3.30 13.88 13.64
CA PHE A 206 -2.05 14.59 13.40
C PHE A 206 -1.01 14.11 14.41
N LYS A 207 0.23 13.96 13.96
CA LYS A 207 1.33 13.68 14.87
C LYS A 207 1.59 14.92 15.71
N ASN A 208 1.49 14.80 17.04
CA ASN A 208 1.79 15.88 17.99
C ASN A 208 3.24 16.41 17.95
N ASP A 209 4.11 15.86 17.11
CA ASP A 209 5.54 16.22 17.09
C ASP A 209 6.05 16.84 15.77
N ASP A 210 5.19 17.10 14.78
CA ASP A 210 5.66 17.73 13.54
C ASP A 210 4.58 18.61 12.86
N PRO A 211 4.60 19.94 13.04
CA PRO A 211 3.59 20.84 12.47
C PRO A 211 3.67 21.01 10.94
N VAL A 212 4.52 20.25 10.23
CA VAL A 212 4.88 20.50 8.81
C VAL A 212 4.82 19.25 7.92
N ASN A 213 4.58 18.05 8.46
CA ASN A 213 4.61 16.82 7.67
C ASN A 213 3.28 16.42 7.05
#